data_AF-A0A2V8J0I8-F1
#
_entry.id   AF-A0A2V8J0I8-F1
#
_cell.length_a   1.000
_cell.length_b   1.000
_cell.length_c   1.000
_cell.angle_alpha   90.00
_cell.angle_beta   90.00
_cell.angle_gamma   90.00
#
_symmetry.space_group_name_H-M   'P 1'
#
loop_
_entity.id
_entity.type
_entity.pdbx_description
1 polymer ?
#
loop_
_entity_poly.entity_id
_entity_poly.type
_entity_poly.pdbx_seq_one_letter_code
_entity_poly.pdbx_strand_id
1 'polypeptide(L)'
;MVGSRPIYTSRMRFLRMLSNSLLAGALGAAYLTILLLQLNPQVPLASSTVWRWYGTLVAFYGIHLAVLFYTLMLLREFFSVEIFSPGWISVRLLAWLSSAAAAVAATLMWLNLRGFTTLFDEPTARRFATGAGATTASAVVLLGIAIAHYSFGRRGSRVGAALLAIAIVGSLALPLAARGPGGELPLGARRVTIEPTPDKAGGPRVVLLLLDGASLEYVWPRAAEGRLPNFGRLLDSGASIDLATIRPTQPDPVWAAVATGMYPMKNGVRSTASYFASGDTRGIDLLPDHCFSHALVQLGVVRAEPNTSAAWRARPIWTLLGDYGITTLVTDRFHQLLGSMFELDGRAAYPPELQPVARDAFVGSDSASAEVLPAGIPIVTPPAPDVGAARWDQFYSRAMRDLNVERPVQFSALRYEGLDTVGHQFLRYAQPRSLGAVSEEDRQRLGPTLDRYYGYIDGEIGAALDRLGAGDLLLVVSGFGMQPIDPVKHAISRLLRQPDLSGTHDRAPDGFMLAFGASVAPGRHQRGSIVDVTPTILYFLGLPIGRDMDGYARADLFRFSPERPITFIPSHER
;
A
#
# COMPACT_ATOMS: atom_id res chain seq x y z
N MET A 1 -22.26 44.33 -52.49
CA MET A 1 -21.01 43.94 -51.79
C MET A 1 -21.38 43.13 -50.56
N VAL A 2 -21.38 41.80 -50.70
CA VAL A 2 -21.60 40.86 -49.59
C VAL A 2 -20.30 40.80 -48.79
N GLY A 3 -20.28 41.48 -47.65
CA GLY A 3 -19.12 41.55 -46.77
C GLY A 3 -18.85 40.22 -46.10
N SER A 4 -17.83 39.52 -46.57
CA SER A 4 -17.20 38.34 -45.99
C SER A 4 -16.64 38.62 -44.58
N ARG A 5 -17.49 38.65 -43.56
CA ARG A 5 -17.08 38.59 -42.15
C ARG A 5 -17.98 37.66 -41.31
N PRO A 6 -17.75 36.33 -41.33
CA PRO A 6 -18.14 35.52 -40.16
C PRO A 6 -17.11 34.46 -39.71
N ILE A 7 -16.09 34.12 -40.50
CA ILE A 7 -15.20 32.97 -40.19
C ILE A 7 -14.07 33.36 -39.21
N TYR A 8 -13.50 34.57 -39.36
CA TYR A 8 -12.34 35.00 -38.57
C TYR A 8 -12.68 35.31 -37.10
N THR A 9 -13.87 35.87 -36.85
CA THR A 9 -14.40 36.20 -35.51
C THR A 9 -14.78 34.95 -34.72
N SER A 10 -15.31 33.94 -35.41
CA SER A 10 -15.59 32.60 -34.86
C SER A 10 -14.30 31.90 -34.42
N ARG A 11 -13.27 31.85 -35.30
CA ARG A 11 -11.99 31.19 -35.00
C ARG A 11 -11.27 31.81 -33.79
N MET A 12 -11.24 33.13 -33.70
CA MET A 12 -10.61 33.85 -32.59
C MET A 12 -11.30 33.60 -31.25
N ARG A 13 -12.62 33.38 -31.26
CA ARG A 13 -13.39 33.07 -30.04
C ARG A 13 -13.00 31.72 -29.45
N PHE A 14 -12.93 30.67 -30.28
CA PHE A 14 -12.53 29.34 -29.82
C PHE A 14 -11.10 29.32 -29.27
N LEU A 15 -10.17 30.07 -29.88
CA LEU A 15 -8.81 30.22 -29.35
C LEU A 15 -8.76 30.88 -27.96
N ARG A 16 -9.64 31.85 -27.70
CA ARG A 16 -9.76 32.50 -26.38
C ARG A 16 -10.35 31.57 -25.33
N MET A 17 -11.35 30.76 -25.69
CA MET A 17 -11.89 29.73 -24.81
C MET A 17 -10.80 28.70 -24.47
N LEU A 18 -10.02 28.27 -25.46
CA LEU A 18 -8.90 27.35 -25.28
C LEU A 18 -7.86 27.92 -24.31
N SER A 19 -7.46 29.18 -24.48
CA SER A 19 -6.48 29.83 -23.59
C SER A 19 -6.92 29.84 -22.12
N ASN A 20 -8.18 30.21 -21.84
CA ASN A 20 -8.71 30.18 -20.47
C ASN A 20 -8.78 28.75 -19.91
N SER A 21 -9.13 27.78 -20.75
CA SER A 21 -9.20 26.37 -20.34
C SER A 21 -7.82 25.81 -20.00
N LEU A 22 -6.80 26.16 -20.78
CA LEU A 22 -5.41 25.76 -20.54
C LEU A 22 -4.88 26.36 -19.22
N LEU A 23 -5.17 27.63 -18.93
CA LEU A 23 -4.78 28.27 -17.67
C LEU A 23 -5.46 27.60 -16.46
N ALA A 24 -6.76 27.30 -16.57
CA ALA A 24 -7.49 26.59 -15.52
C ALA A 24 -7.02 25.14 -15.35
N GLY A 25 -6.69 24.45 -16.45
CA GLY A 25 -6.12 23.10 -16.43
C GLY A 25 -4.75 23.06 -15.75
N ALA A 26 -3.87 24.02 -16.07
CA ALA A 26 -2.57 24.16 -15.42
C ALA A 26 -2.70 24.43 -13.91
N LEU A 27 -3.65 25.30 -13.52
CA LEU A 27 -3.95 25.53 -12.10
C LEU A 27 -4.48 24.26 -11.40
N GLY A 28 -5.35 23.50 -12.06
CA GLY A 28 -5.82 22.21 -11.55
C GLY A 28 -4.68 21.21 -11.33
N ALA A 29 -3.75 21.12 -12.28
CA ALA A 29 -2.54 20.30 -12.13
C ALA A 29 -1.65 20.78 -10.97
N ALA A 30 -1.52 22.10 -10.76
CA ALA A 30 -0.78 22.65 -9.62
C ALA A 30 -1.39 22.22 -8.28
N TYR A 31 -2.72 22.21 -8.15
CA TYR A 31 -3.38 21.70 -6.95
C TYR A 31 -3.14 20.20 -6.72
N LEU A 32 -3.14 19.40 -7.79
CA LEU A 32 -2.79 17.97 -7.69
C LEU A 32 -1.32 17.76 -7.30
N THR A 33 -0.41 18.60 -7.79
CA THR A 33 1.00 18.60 -7.33
C THR A 33 1.08 18.94 -5.84
N ILE A 34 0.32 19.93 -5.35
CA ILE A 34 0.29 20.25 -3.91
C ILE A 34 -0.21 19.05 -3.09
N LEU A 35 -1.29 18.40 -3.52
CA LEU A 35 -1.79 17.18 -2.87
C LEU A 35 -0.73 16.08 -2.82
N LEU A 36 -0.05 15.84 -3.95
CA LEU A 36 1.05 14.86 -4.04
C LEU A 36 2.19 15.20 -3.07
N LEU A 37 2.55 16.47 -2.94
CA LEU A 37 3.56 16.91 -1.98
C LEU A 37 3.11 16.74 -0.53
N GLN A 38 1.85 17.00 -0.20
CA GLN A 38 1.33 16.77 1.15
C GLN A 38 1.39 15.29 1.55
N LEU A 39 1.09 14.40 0.61
CA LEU A 39 1.24 12.96 0.81
C LEU A 39 2.71 12.54 0.99
N ASN A 40 3.63 13.27 0.36
CA ASN A 40 5.06 12.96 0.36
C ASN A 40 5.87 14.08 1.05
N PRO A 41 5.78 14.24 2.38
CA PRO A 41 6.50 15.27 3.14
C PRO A 41 8.03 15.18 3.01
N GLN A 42 8.56 14.01 2.65
CA GLN A 42 9.97 13.72 2.45
C GLN A 42 10.60 14.32 1.18
N VAL A 43 9.77 14.88 0.29
CA VAL A 43 10.22 15.56 -0.93
C VAL A 43 10.52 17.03 -0.61
N PRO A 44 11.75 17.52 -0.83
CA PRO A 44 12.05 18.94 -0.65
C PRO A 44 11.28 19.80 -1.65
N LEU A 45 10.70 20.92 -1.21
CA LEU A 45 9.97 21.84 -2.09
C LEU A 45 10.88 22.43 -3.18
N ALA A 46 12.14 22.71 -2.85
CA ALA A 46 13.15 23.17 -3.79
C ALA A 46 13.90 21.99 -4.43
N SER A 47 13.20 21.16 -5.20
CA SER A 47 13.81 20.02 -5.90
C SER A 47 13.33 19.89 -7.35
N SER A 48 14.14 19.25 -8.19
CA SER A 48 13.77 18.94 -9.58
C SER A 48 12.57 18.00 -9.66
N THR A 49 12.42 17.11 -8.66
CA THR A 49 11.27 16.21 -8.51
C THR A 49 9.94 16.96 -8.54
N VAL A 50 9.81 18.10 -7.84
CA VAL A 50 8.57 18.90 -7.85
C VAL A 50 8.19 19.34 -9.27
N TRP A 51 9.15 19.89 -10.02
CA TRP A 51 8.90 20.38 -11.37
C TRP A 51 8.63 19.26 -12.37
N ARG A 52 9.28 18.11 -12.22
CA ARG A 52 9.03 16.92 -13.04
C ARG A 52 7.62 16.39 -12.82
N TRP A 53 7.20 16.26 -11.57
CA TRP A 53 5.83 15.88 -11.23
C TRP A 53 4.80 16.89 -11.71
N TYR A 54 5.04 18.19 -11.53
CA TYR A 54 4.17 19.22 -12.08
C TYR A 54 4.04 19.10 -13.61
N GLY A 55 5.16 18.96 -14.33
CA GLY A 55 5.16 18.76 -15.78
C GLY A 55 4.37 17.53 -16.22
N THR A 56 4.59 16.39 -15.55
CA THR A 56 3.85 15.14 -15.82
C THR A 56 2.34 15.30 -15.55
N LEU A 57 1.95 15.93 -14.43
CA LEU A 57 0.54 16.14 -14.10
C LEU A 57 -0.12 17.18 -15.02
N VAL A 58 0.60 18.20 -15.50
CA VAL A 58 0.10 19.13 -16.52
C VAL A 58 -0.13 18.40 -17.84
N ALA A 59 0.84 17.61 -18.29
CA ALA A 59 0.75 16.86 -19.55
C ALA A 59 -0.42 15.86 -19.54
N PHE A 60 -0.72 15.27 -18.38
CA PHE A 60 -1.86 14.38 -18.24
C PHE A 60 -3.13 15.13 -17.78
N TYR A 61 -3.28 15.41 -16.49
CA TYR A 61 -4.50 16.02 -15.95
C TYR A 61 -4.75 17.44 -16.45
N GLY A 62 -3.71 18.25 -16.61
CA GLY A 62 -3.86 19.62 -17.08
C GLY A 62 -4.52 19.71 -18.45
N ILE A 63 -4.12 18.85 -19.39
CA ILE A 63 -4.75 18.74 -20.72
C ILE A 63 -6.19 18.24 -20.61
N HIS A 64 -6.45 17.19 -19.84
CA HIS A 64 -7.81 16.64 -19.70
C HIS A 64 -8.77 17.62 -19.02
N LEU A 65 -8.32 18.34 -18.00
CA LEU A 65 -9.08 19.41 -17.35
C LEU A 65 -9.33 20.58 -18.32
N ALA A 66 -8.34 20.94 -19.13
CA ALA A 66 -8.53 21.96 -20.16
C ALA A 66 -9.58 21.53 -21.19
N VAL A 67 -9.56 20.29 -21.66
CA VAL A 67 -10.59 19.74 -22.55
C VAL A 67 -11.96 19.76 -21.88
N LEU A 68 -12.06 19.32 -20.61
CA LEU A 68 -13.30 19.34 -19.85
C LEU A 68 -13.87 20.76 -19.72
N PHE A 69 -13.07 21.73 -19.28
CA PHE A 69 -13.50 23.11 -19.14
C PHE A 69 -13.88 23.73 -20.49
N TYR A 70 -13.14 23.42 -21.55
CA TYR A 70 -13.47 23.87 -22.90
C TYR A 70 -14.83 23.34 -23.35
N THR A 71 -15.08 22.04 -23.17
CA THR A 71 -16.37 21.38 -23.48
C THR A 71 -17.51 21.96 -22.66
N LEU A 72 -17.32 22.19 -21.35
CA LEU A 72 -18.33 22.81 -20.51
C LEU A 72 -18.70 24.22 -20.97
N MET A 73 -17.71 25.00 -21.44
CA MET A 73 -17.98 26.32 -22.01
C MET A 73 -18.72 26.24 -23.34
N LEU A 74 -18.43 25.24 -24.18
CA LEU A 74 -19.17 25.00 -25.43
C LEU A 74 -20.61 24.55 -25.17
N LEU A 75 -20.82 23.63 -24.22
CA LEU A 75 -22.16 23.18 -23.84
C LEU A 75 -22.98 24.34 -23.28
N ARG A 76 -22.38 25.16 -22.42
CA ARG A 76 -23.01 26.39 -21.94
C ARG A 76 -23.44 27.30 -23.10
N GLU A 77 -22.60 27.46 -24.11
CA GLU A 77 -22.93 28.26 -25.29
C GLU A 77 -24.12 27.65 -26.05
N PHE A 78 -24.15 26.33 -26.24
CA PHE A 78 -25.23 25.64 -26.92
C PHE A 78 -26.60 25.85 -26.25
N PHE A 79 -26.64 25.88 -24.92
CA PHE A 79 -27.87 26.11 -24.14
C PHE A 79 -28.17 27.59 -23.85
N SER A 80 -27.28 28.51 -24.22
CA SER A 80 -27.41 29.95 -23.96
C SER A 80 -27.88 30.69 -25.20
N VAL A 81 -28.90 31.54 -25.05
CA VAL A 81 -29.36 32.43 -26.13
C VAL A 81 -28.33 33.53 -26.44
N GLU A 82 -27.45 33.86 -25.49
CA GLU A 82 -26.39 34.85 -25.65
C GLU A 82 -25.08 34.26 -26.16
N ILE A 83 -24.48 34.90 -27.17
CA ILE A 83 -23.17 34.54 -27.72
C ILE A 83 -22.06 34.86 -26.69
N PHE A 84 -21.43 33.83 -26.16
CA PHE A 84 -20.35 33.94 -25.19
C PHE A 84 -18.98 34.12 -25.87
N SER A 85 -18.38 35.31 -25.77
CA SER A 85 -17.03 35.58 -26.33
C SER A 85 -16.07 36.09 -25.25
N PRO A 86 -15.35 35.19 -24.55
CA PRO A 86 -14.39 35.60 -23.53
C PRO A 86 -13.17 36.30 -24.14
N GLY A 87 -12.49 37.13 -23.36
CA GLY A 87 -11.15 37.61 -23.70
C GLY A 87 -10.10 36.49 -23.64
N TRP A 88 -8.90 36.73 -24.15
CA TRP A 88 -7.78 35.78 -24.07
C TRP A 88 -7.50 35.30 -22.64
N ILE A 89 -7.56 36.24 -21.68
CA ILE A 89 -7.53 35.96 -20.24
C ILE A 89 -8.79 36.60 -19.65
N SER A 90 -9.81 35.80 -19.40
CA SER A 90 -11.11 36.23 -18.88
C SER A 90 -11.13 36.05 -17.38
N VAL A 91 -10.94 37.15 -16.64
CA VAL A 91 -10.97 37.16 -15.17
C VAL A 91 -12.27 36.59 -14.61
N ARG A 92 -13.40 36.87 -15.27
CA ARG A 92 -14.70 36.30 -14.90
C ARG A 92 -14.74 34.78 -15.00
N LEU A 93 -14.22 34.22 -16.09
CA LEU A 93 -14.17 32.76 -16.25
C LEU A 93 -13.19 32.14 -15.27
N LEU A 94 -11.99 32.71 -15.16
CA LEU A 94 -10.95 32.23 -14.28
C LEU A 94 -11.38 32.27 -12.82
N ALA A 95 -12.19 33.24 -12.39
CA ALA A 95 -12.75 33.27 -11.04
C ALA A 95 -13.59 32.01 -10.73
N TRP A 96 -14.52 31.66 -11.62
CA TRP A 96 -15.37 30.47 -11.45
C TRP A 96 -14.58 29.16 -11.60
N LEU A 97 -13.70 29.07 -12.60
CA LEU A 97 -12.90 27.86 -12.84
C LEU A 97 -11.89 27.62 -11.71
N SER A 98 -11.21 28.65 -11.21
CA SER A 98 -10.26 28.54 -10.09
C SER A 98 -10.96 28.19 -8.78
N SER A 99 -12.14 28.75 -8.52
CA SER A 99 -12.96 28.40 -7.36
C SER A 99 -13.39 26.93 -7.41
N ALA A 100 -13.92 26.46 -8.55
CA ALA A 100 -14.30 25.07 -8.73
C ALA A 100 -13.10 24.10 -8.57
N ALA A 101 -11.96 24.43 -9.20
CA ALA A 101 -10.75 23.63 -9.08
C ALA A 101 -10.24 23.58 -7.62
N ALA A 102 -10.25 24.70 -6.90
CA ALA A 102 -9.86 24.76 -5.50
C ALA A 102 -10.80 23.94 -4.58
N ALA A 103 -12.11 23.96 -4.86
CA ALA A 103 -13.08 23.17 -4.09
C ALA A 103 -12.89 21.65 -4.28
N VAL A 104 -12.65 21.22 -5.53
CA VAL A 104 -12.31 19.82 -5.83
C VAL A 104 -10.99 19.44 -5.16
N ALA A 105 -9.96 20.29 -5.26
CA ALA A 105 -8.67 20.06 -4.61
C ALA A 105 -8.80 19.92 -3.09
N ALA A 106 -9.55 20.81 -2.42
CA ALA A 106 -9.81 20.73 -0.99
C ALA A 106 -10.49 19.40 -0.62
N THR A 107 -11.48 18.99 -1.42
CA THR A 107 -12.18 17.70 -1.22
C THR A 107 -11.21 16.53 -1.34
N LEU A 108 -10.38 16.51 -2.39
CA LEU A 108 -9.38 15.46 -2.59
C LEU A 108 -8.35 15.42 -1.45
N MET A 109 -7.91 16.57 -0.94
CA MET A 109 -7.00 16.65 0.22
C MET A 109 -7.60 16.02 1.47
N TRP A 110 -8.86 16.32 1.78
CA TRP A 110 -9.54 15.72 2.94
C TRP A 110 -9.78 14.23 2.78
N LEU A 111 -10.17 13.76 1.58
CA LEU A 111 -10.34 12.35 1.31
C LEU A 111 -9.03 11.57 1.46
N ASN A 112 -7.93 12.11 0.92
CA ASN A 112 -6.61 11.50 1.04
C ASN A 112 -6.09 11.51 2.49
N LEU A 113 -6.23 12.63 3.21
CA LEU A 113 -5.83 12.69 4.63
C LEU A 113 -6.55 11.61 5.46
N ARG A 114 -7.84 11.39 5.21
CA ARG A 114 -8.62 10.34 5.88
C ARG A 114 -8.26 8.92 5.43
N GLY A 115 -7.87 8.75 4.16
CA GLY A 115 -7.51 7.44 3.59
C GLY A 115 -6.15 6.92 4.07
N PHE A 116 -5.20 7.82 4.28
CA PHE A 116 -3.79 7.49 4.57
C PHE A 116 -3.39 7.74 6.04
N THR A 117 -4.33 7.82 6.98
CA THR A 117 -4.05 8.25 8.37
C THR A 117 -2.98 7.42 9.08
N THR A 118 -2.91 6.10 8.83
CA THR A 118 -1.90 5.22 9.46
C THR A 118 -0.51 5.32 8.83
N LEU A 119 -0.36 6.07 7.73
CA LEU A 119 0.92 6.33 7.07
C LEU A 119 1.55 7.67 7.49
N PHE A 120 0.95 8.37 8.47
CA PHE A 120 1.44 9.64 8.97
C PHE A 120 1.61 9.60 10.48
N ASP A 121 2.68 10.24 10.96
CA ASP A 121 2.81 10.57 12.37
C ASP A 121 1.91 11.78 12.69
N GLU A 122 1.63 11.98 13.98
CA GLU A 122 0.72 13.02 14.42
C GLU A 122 1.13 14.44 13.95
N PRO A 123 2.42 14.85 13.97
CA PRO A 123 2.85 16.13 13.41
C PRO A 123 2.59 16.27 11.91
N THR A 124 2.91 15.25 11.10
CA THR A 124 2.70 15.31 9.65
C THR A 124 1.22 15.33 9.31
N ALA A 125 0.41 14.50 9.97
CA ALA A 125 -1.03 14.49 9.79
C ALA A 125 -1.65 15.86 10.09
N ARG A 126 -1.22 16.54 11.17
CA ARG A 126 -1.66 17.91 11.51
C ARG A 126 -1.28 18.94 10.45
N ARG A 127 -0.06 18.87 9.90
CA ARG A 127 0.39 19.77 8.82
C ARG A 127 -0.42 19.56 7.55
N PHE A 128 -0.68 18.30 7.18
CA PHE A 128 -1.55 17.99 6.05
C PHE A 128 -2.98 18.50 6.30
N ALA A 129 -3.55 18.29 7.50
CA ALA A 129 -4.86 18.85 7.85
C ALA A 129 -4.91 20.38 7.75
N THR A 130 -3.85 21.06 8.20
CA THR A 130 -3.72 22.52 8.08
C THR A 130 -3.66 22.94 6.60
N GLY A 131 -2.91 22.20 5.77
CA GLY A 131 -2.88 22.43 4.32
C GLY A 131 -4.24 22.23 3.65
N ALA A 132 -4.97 21.17 4.00
CA ALA A 132 -6.33 20.91 3.51
C ALA A 132 -7.30 22.02 3.94
N GLY A 133 -7.19 22.50 5.18
CA GLY A 133 -7.92 23.66 5.71
C GLY A 133 -7.60 24.94 4.94
N ALA A 134 -6.33 25.21 4.66
CA ALA A 134 -5.90 26.37 3.87
C ALA A 134 -6.46 26.36 2.44
N THR A 135 -6.45 25.19 1.78
CA THR A 135 -7.07 25.03 0.45
C THR A 135 -8.59 25.23 0.51
N THR A 136 -9.24 24.73 1.57
CA THR A 136 -10.69 24.91 1.80
C THR A 136 -11.03 26.40 1.96
N ALA A 137 -10.31 27.12 2.82
CA ALA A 137 -10.49 28.55 3.02
C ALA A 137 -10.25 29.33 1.72
N SER A 138 -9.22 28.96 0.96
CA SER A 138 -8.93 29.57 -0.35
C SER A 138 -10.06 29.34 -1.35
N ALA A 139 -10.65 28.14 -1.40
CA ALA A 139 -11.80 27.84 -2.25
C ALA A 139 -13.02 28.72 -1.92
N VAL A 140 -13.29 28.94 -0.62
CA VAL A 140 -14.36 29.83 -0.14
C VAL A 140 -14.08 31.29 -0.52
N VAL A 141 -12.85 31.77 -0.36
CA VAL A 141 -12.46 33.14 -0.76
C VAL A 141 -12.60 33.33 -2.27
N LEU A 142 -12.11 32.38 -3.08
CA LEU A 142 -12.24 32.41 -4.53
C LEU A 142 -13.71 32.41 -4.97
N LEU A 143 -14.56 31.61 -4.29
CA LEU A 143 -16.00 31.60 -4.53
C LEU A 143 -16.64 32.95 -4.19
N GLY A 144 -16.29 33.53 -3.04
CA GLY A 144 -16.75 34.84 -2.61
C GLY A 144 -16.39 35.94 -3.61
N ILE A 145 -15.15 35.94 -4.13
CA ILE A 145 -14.71 36.88 -5.18
C ILE A 145 -15.50 36.65 -6.48
N ALA A 146 -15.69 35.39 -6.89
CA ALA A 146 -16.46 35.05 -8.09
C ALA A 146 -17.92 35.55 -8.00
N ILE A 147 -18.56 35.38 -6.84
CA ILE A 147 -19.92 35.86 -6.60
C ILE A 147 -19.97 37.40 -6.53
N ALA A 148 -19.11 38.02 -5.72
CA ALA A 148 -19.18 39.45 -5.43
C ALA A 148 -18.82 40.34 -6.62
N HIS A 149 -17.80 39.96 -7.40
CA HIS A 149 -17.25 40.76 -8.48
C HIS A 149 -17.65 40.29 -9.88
N TYR A 150 -18.10 39.04 -10.02
CA TYR A 150 -18.25 38.39 -11.33
C TYR A 150 -19.58 37.64 -11.53
N SER A 151 -20.56 37.86 -10.64
CA SER A 151 -21.95 37.43 -10.80
C SER A 151 -22.90 38.60 -11.12
N PHE A 152 -24.08 38.29 -11.69
CA PHE A 152 -25.23 39.19 -11.90
C PHE A 152 -24.91 40.57 -12.49
N GLY A 153 -24.66 40.64 -13.81
CA GLY A 153 -24.65 41.91 -14.57
C GLY A 153 -23.49 42.88 -14.28
N ARG A 154 -22.65 42.62 -13.28
CA ARG A 154 -21.50 43.48 -12.92
C ARG A 154 -20.35 43.32 -13.91
N ARG A 155 -19.83 44.44 -14.42
CA ARG A 155 -18.58 44.47 -15.21
C ARG A 155 -17.39 44.37 -14.25
N GLY A 156 -16.49 43.41 -14.51
CA GLY A 156 -15.31 43.17 -13.67
C GLY A 156 -14.46 44.43 -13.46
N SER A 157 -13.93 44.61 -12.24
CA SER A 157 -13.06 45.75 -11.87
C SER A 157 -11.59 45.35 -11.81
N ARG A 158 -10.68 46.33 -11.92
CA ARG A 158 -9.22 46.12 -11.71
C ARG A 158 -8.93 45.58 -10.31
N VAL A 159 -9.69 46.05 -9.32
CA VAL A 159 -9.61 45.59 -7.92
C VAL A 159 -9.98 44.11 -7.82
N GLY A 160 -11.11 43.69 -8.44
CA GLY A 160 -11.50 42.28 -8.44
C GLY A 160 -10.46 41.37 -9.11
N ALA A 161 -9.79 41.86 -10.16
CA ALA A 161 -8.74 41.10 -10.85
C ALA A 161 -7.49 40.95 -9.98
N ALA A 162 -7.08 42.01 -9.28
CA ALA A 162 -5.98 41.96 -8.31
C ALA A 162 -6.30 41.02 -7.14
N LEU A 163 -7.51 41.11 -6.56
CA LEU A 163 -7.97 40.21 -5.50
C LEU A 163 -7.99 38.75 -5.96
N LEU A 164 -8.46 38.47 -7.18
CA LEU A 164 -8.43 37.12 -7.74
C LEU A 164 -6.99 36.61 -7.90
N ALA A 165 -6.07 37.42 -8.43
CA ALA A 165 -4.69 37.04 -8.60
C ALA A 165 -4.02 36.73 -7.25
N ILE A 166 -4.22 37.57 -6.24
CA ILE A 166 -3.73 37.35 -4.87
C ILE A 166 -4.34 36.07 -4.29
N ALA A 167 -5.64 35.84 -4.47
CA ALA A 167 -6.31 34.65 -3.97
C ALA A 167 -5.80 33.36 -4.65
N ILE A 168 -5.50 33.38 -5.95
CA ILE A 168 -4.90 32.25 -6.66
C ILE A 168 -3.46 31.99 -6.19
N VAL A 169 -2.66 33.04 -5.97
CA VAL A 169 -1.30 32.86 -5.42
C VAL A 169 -1.38 32.31 -4.00
N GLY A 170 -2.26 32.85 -3.16
CA GLY A 170 -2.50 32.39 -1.80
C GLY A 170 -2.98 30.94 -1.75
N SER A 171 -3.87 30.54 -2.66
CA SER A 171 -4.40 29.16 -2.72
C SER A 171 -3.33 28.12 -3.06
N LEU A 172 -2.24 28.52 -3.69
CA LEU A 172 -1.07 27.66 -3.94
C LEU A 172 -0.05 27.75 -2.81
N ALA A 173 0.25 28.96 -2.33
CA ALA A 173 1.31 29.19 -1.36
C ALA A 173 0.97 28.74 0.07
N LEU A 174 -0.25 28.99 0.54
CA LEU A 174 -0.67 28.67 1.92
C LEU A 174 -0.61 27.17 2.25
N PRO A 175 -1.14 26.24 1.42
CA PRO A 175 -1.02 24.82 1.73
C PRO A 175 0.44 24.34 1.68
N LEU A 176 1.28 24.89 0.80
CA LEU A 176 2.71 24.57 0.77
C LEU A 176 3.45 25.09 2.01
N ALA A 177 3.09 26.29 2.49
CA ALA A 177 3.64 26.84 3.72
C ALA A 177 3.23 25.99 4.93
N ALA A 178 1.98 25.53 4.99
CA ALA A 178 1.47 24.65 6.05
C ALA A 178 2.19 23.28 6.08
N ARG A 179 2.54 22.76 4.90
CA ARG A 179 3.34 21.52 4.76
C ARG A 179 4.75 21.68 5.35
N GLY A 180 5.36 22.85 5.11
CA GLY A 180 6.76 23.11 5.40
C GLY A 180 7.71 22.68 4.27
N PRO A 181 9.03 22.93 4.43
CA PRO A 181 10.03 22.79 3.37
C PRO A 181 10.22 21.36 2.86
N GLY A 182 9.78 20.36 3.64
CA GLY A 182 10.13 18.97 3.47
C GLY A 182 11.51 18.66 4.04
N GLY A 183 11.74 17.40 4.41
CA GLY A 183 13.00 16.95 5.01
C GLY A 183 13.10 15.43 4.95
N GLU A 184 14.31 14.89 5.06
CA GLU A 184 14.51 13.43 5.02
C GLU A 184 13.67 12.73 6.12
N LEU A 185 13.12 11.56 5.80
CA LEU A 185 12.59 10.66 6.82
C LEU A 185 13.73 10.38 7.83
N PRO A 186 13.45 10.28 9.14
CA PRO A 186 14.47 10.05 10.15
C PRO A 186 15.40 8.87 9.78
N LEU A 187 16.67 9.05 10.11
CA LEU A 187 17.85 8.19 9.87
C LEU A 187 17.57 6.81 9.26
N GLY A 188 18.15 6.55 8.08
CA GLY A 188 18.29 5.20 7.59
C GLY A 188 19.29 4.42 8.45
N ALA A 189 18.84 3.28 9.00
CA ALA A 189 19.69 2.32 9.69
C ALA A 189 21.04 2.14 8.97
N ARG A 190 22.14 2.45 9.67
CA ARG A 190 23.49 2.12 9.19
C ARG A 190 23.68 0.62 9.39
N ARG A 191 24.15 -0.10 8.37
CA ARG A 191 24.71 -1.44 8.61
C ARG A 191 25.90 -1.27 9.54
N VAL A 192 25.74 -1.64 10.80
CA VAL A 192 26.88 -1.93 11.67
C VAL A 192 27.30 -3.35 11.35
N THR A 193 28.52 -3.49 10.83
CA THR A 193 29.17 -4.79 10.74
C THR A 193 29.59 -5.17 12.16
N ILE A 194 28.72 -5.86 12.89
CA ILE A 194 29.10 -6.47 14.17
C ILE A 194 29.78 -7.79 13.83
N GLU A 195 30.93 -8.06 14.46
CA GLU A 195 31.55 -9.39 14.38
C GLU A 195 30.53 -10.43 14.89
N PRO A 196 30.24 -11.49 14.12
CA PRO A 196 29.24 -12.47 14.51
C PRO A 196 29.57 -13.00 15.91
N THR A 197 28.65 -12.79 16.84
CA THR A 197 28.74 -13.41 18.16
C THR A 197 28.55 -14.91 17.96
N PRO A 198 29.36 -15.79 18.57
CA PRO A 198 29.25 -17.23 18.35
C PRO A 198 27.81 -17.72 18.66
N ASP A 199 27.29 -18.58 17.78
CA ASP A 199 25.95 -19.16 17.87
C ASP A 199 25.68 -19.68 19.29
N LYS A 200 24.65 -19.15 19.95
CA LYS A 200 24.13 -19.74 21.19
C LYS A 200 23.28 -20.96 20.83
N ALA A 201 23.94 -22.11 20.65
CA ALA A 201 23.23 -23.38 20.52
C ALA A 201 22.40 -23.67 21.79
N GLY A 202 21.09 -23.92 21.62
CA GLY A 202 20.24 -24.47 22.69
C GLY A 202 19.16 -23.57 23.32
N GLY A 203 18.69 -22.51 22.64
CA GLY A 203 17.57 -21.66 23.10
C GLY A 203 16.19 -22.02 22.51
N PRO A 204 15.09 -21.40 23.00
CA PRO A 204 13.74 -21.58 22.44
C PRO A 204 13.68 -21.13 20.98
N ARG A 205 12.91 -21.85 20.15
CA ARG A 205 12.73 -21.52 18.74
C ARG A 205 11.42 -20.77 18.49
N VAL A 206 11.43 -19.88 17.51
CA VAL A 206 10.25 -19.15 17.03
C VAL A 206 10.06 -19.46 15.55
N VAL A 207 8.90 -20.02 15.22
CA VAL A 207 8.44 -20.26 13.84
C VAL A 207 7.33 -19.27 13.54
N LEU A 208 7.52 -18.44 12.52
CA LEU A 208 6.59 -17.42 12.09
C LEU A 208 6.06 -17.72 10.68
N LEU A 209 4.78 -18.03 10.57
CA LEU A 209 4.08 -18.21 9.29
C LEU A 209 3.28 -16.94 8.99
N LEU A 210 3.62 -16.27 7.91
CA LEU A 210 3.06 -14.98 7.50
C LEU A 210 2.09 -15.23 6.33
N LEU A 211 0.82 -14.89 6.49
CA LEU A 211 -0.24 -15.18 5.52
C LEU A 211 -0.80 -13.88 4.91
N ASP A 212 -0.62 -13.68 3.62
CA ASP A 212 -1.26 -12.57 2.91
C ASP A 212 -2.73 -12.90 2.61
N GLY A 213 -3.65 -11.98 2.93
CA GLY A 213 -5.06 -12.10 2.57
C GLY A 213 -5.89 -13.12 3.38
N ALA A 214 -5.32 -13.73 4.43
CA ALA A 214 -6.06 -14.69 5.27
C ALA A 214 -7.04 -13.98 6.20
N SER A 215 -8.27 -14.49 6.33
CA SER A 215 -9.32 -13.86 7.14
C SER A 215 -9.90 -14.83 8.17
N LEU A 216 -9.94 -14.44 9.46
CA LEU A 216 -10.57 -15.26 10.50
C LEU A 216 -12.06 -15.52 10.23
N GLU A 217 -12.76 -14.56 9.61
CA GLU A 217 -14.15 -14.74 9.16
C GLU A 217 -14.31 -15.90 8.18
N TYR A 218 -13.27 -16.20 7.40
CA TYR A 218 -13.25 -17.35 6.50
C TYR A 218 -12.85 -18.64 7.22
N VAL A 219 -11.85 -18.55 8.12
CA VAL A 219 -11.28 -19.68 8.86
C VAL A 219 -12.26 -20.25 9.88
N TRP A 220 -12.91 -19.42 10.69
CA TRP A 220 -13.74 -19.86 11.83
C TRP A 220 -14.83 -20.87 11.45
N PRO A 221 -15.71 -20.60 10.45
CA PRO A 221 -16.76 -21.54 10.08
C PRO A 221 -16.19 -22.89 9.62
N ARG A 222 -15.07 -22.87 8.88
CA ARG A 222 -14.45 -24.07 8.32
C ARG A 222 -13.69 -24.89 9.36
N ALA A 223 -13.09 -24.22 10.34
CA ALA A 223 -12.51 -24.88 11.50
C ALA A 223 -13.60 -25.59 12.32
N ALA A 224 -14.73 -24.91 12.56
CA ALA A 224 -15.88 -25.50 13.26
C ALA A 224 -16.52 -26.69 12.50
N GLU A 225 -16.48 -26.67 11.16
CA GLU A 225 -16.89 -27.80 10.30
C GLU A 225 -15.86 -28.94 10.25
N GLY A 226 -14.69 -28.79 10.90
CA GLY A 226 -13.60 -29.79 10.85
C GLY A 226 -12.81 -29.80 9.54
N ARG A 227 -13.00 -28.81 8.66
CA ARG A 227 -12.32 -28.71 7.35
C ARG A 227 -10.92 -28.12 7.44
N LEU A 228 -10.63 -27.35 8.50
CA LEU A 228 -9.33 -26.75 8.80
C LEU A 228 -8.89 -27.16 10.22
N PRO A 229 -8.51 -28.43 10.43
CA PRO A 229 -8.26 -28.98 11.77
C PRO A 229 -7.07 -28.34 12.48
N ASN A 230 -6.01 -27.92 11.76
CA ASN A 230 -4.84 -27.32 12.40
C ASN A 230 -5.10 -25.87 12.80
N PHE A 231 -5.81 -25.09 11.99
CA PHE A 231 -6.37 -23.81 12.41
C PHE A 231 -7.29 -23.98 13.63
N GLY A 232 -8.18 -24.98 13.61
CA GLY A 232 -9.03 -25.32 14.76
C GLY A 232 -8.22 -25.56 16.02
N ARG A 233 -7.15 -26.38 15.94
CA ARG A 233 -6.24 -26.64 17.05
C ARG A 233 -5.58 -25.36 17.60
N LEU A 234 -5.16 -24.44 16.73
CA LEU A 234 -4.60 -23.15 17.15
C LEU A 234 -5.65 -22.27 17.85
N LEU A 235 -6.90 -22.28 17.36
CA LEU A 235 -8.00 -21.50 17.94
C LEU A 235 -8.46 -22.07 19.29
N ASP A 236 -8.49 -23.39 19.44
CA ASP A 236 -9.02 -24.07 20.64
C ASP A 236 -7.99 -24.17 21.76
N SER A 237 -6.73 -24.43 21.42
CA SER A 237 -5.66 -24.72 22.40
C SER A 237 -4.50 -23.71 22.37
N GLY A 238 -4.53 -22.76 21.44
CA GLY A 238 -3.60 -21.64 21.37
C GLY A 238 -4.24 -20.32 21.79
N ALA A 239 -3.55 -19.23 21.51
CA ALA A 239 -4.03 -17.88 21.72
C ALA A 239 -4.44 -17.24 20.39
N SER A 240 -5.49 -16.43 20.39
CA SER A 240 -5.94 -15.67 19.23
C SER A 240 -6.03 -14.17 19.52
N ILE A 241 -5.52 -13.36 18.60
CA ILE A 241 -5.56 -11.89 18.65
C ILE A 241 -6.00 -11.36 17.28
N ASP A 242 -6.93 -10.41 17.28
CA ASP A 242 -7.20 -9.56 16.12
C ASP A 242 -6.11 -8.47 16.02
N LEU A 243 -5.52 -8.28 14.83
CA LEU A 243 -4.45 -7.31 14.60
C LEU A 243 -4.90 -6.17 13.68
N ALA A 244 -5.02 -4.97 14.25
CA ALA A 244 -5.26 -3.76 13.47
C ALA A 244 -4.17 -3.56 12.41
N THR A 245 -4.57 -3.49 11.14
CA THR A 245 -3.65 -3.35 10.00
C THR A 245 -3.44 -1.89 9.61
N ILE A 246 -2.58 -1.66 8.61
CA ILE A 246 -2.27 -0.34 8.04
C ILE A 246 -3.19 -0.10 6.85
N ARG A 247 -3.73 1.13 6.72
CA ARG A 247 -4.61 1.54 5.63
C ARG A 247 -4.03 2.72 4.81
N PRO A 248 -4.19 2.74 3.48
CA PRO A 248 -4.73 1.66 2.64
C PRO A 248 -3.85 0.42 2.71
N THR A 249 -4.49 -0.74 2.75
CA THR A 249 -3.79 -2.00 2.99
C THR A 249 -2.96 -2.36 1.78
N GLN A 250 -1.64 -2.36 1.95
CA GLN A 250 -0.69 -2.85 0.97
C GLN A 250 0.27 -3.83 1.64
N PRO A 251 0.70 -4.92 0.96
CA PRO A 251 1.52 -5.93 1.59
C PRO A 251 2.85 -5.40 2.14
N ASP A 252 3.59 -4.61 1.36
CA ASP A 252 4.94 -4.18 1.76
C ASP A 252 4.94 -3.28 3.01
N PRO A 253 4.09 -2.24 3.14
CA PRO A 253 4.00 -1.47 4.38
C PRO A 253 3.59 -2.30 5.59
N VAL A 254 2.69 -3.28 5.41
CA VAL A 254 2.21 -4.16 6.48
C VAL A 254 3.34 -5.06 6.98
N TRP A 255 4.04 -5.75 6.09
CA TRP A 255 5.11 -6.67 6.47
C TRP A 255 6.38 -5.95 6.94
N ALA A 256 6.66 -4.75 6.42
CA ALA A 256 7.70 -3.90 6.99
C ALA A 256 7.37 -3.50 8.43
N ALA A 257 6.10 -3.21 8.72
CA ALA A 257 5.65 -2.92 10.08
C ALA A 257 5.71 -4.13 11.01
N VAL A 258 5.34 -5.33 10.53
CA VAL A 258 5.54 -6.59 11.27
C VAL A 258 7.00 -6.77 11.60
N ALA A 259 7.89 -6.60 10.62
CA ALA A 259 9.31 -6.92 10.73
C ALA A 259 10.09 -5.92 11.61
N THR A 260 9.64 -4.67 11.71
CA THR A 260 10.34 -3.62 12.48
C THR A 260 9.67 -3.30 13.81
N GLY A 261 8.38 -3.61 13.96
CA GLY A 261 7.56 -3.11 15.06
C GLY A 261 7.28 -1.61 14.97
N MET A 262 7.46 -1.01 13.79
CA MET A 262 7.31 0.44 13.55
C MET A 262 6.39 0.71 12.36
N TYR A 263 5.63 1.80 12.42
CA TYR A 263 4.76 2.22 11.32
C TYR A 263 5.57 2.80 10.13
N PRO A 264 4.96 2.90 8.93
CA PRO A 264 5.60 3.32 7.69
C PRO A 264 6.39 4.64 7.74
N MET A 265 6.01 5.58 8.61
CA MET A 265 6.76 6.83 8.78
C MET A 265 8.14 6.65 9.39
N LYS A 266 8.28 5.67 10.29
CA LYS A 266 9.55 5.35 10.95
C LYS A 266 10.31 4.29 10.17
N ASN A 267 9.64 3.26 9.67
CA ASN A 267 10.31 2.15 8.96
C ASN A 267 10.67 2.48 7.50
N GLY A 268 10.09 3.52 6.89
CA GLY A 268 10.40 4.00 5.54
C GLY A 268 9.60 3.37 4.40
N VAL A 269 8.92 2.23 4.61
CA VAL A 269 8.18 1.51 3.57
C VAL A 269 6.71 1.93 3.60
N ARG A 270 6.34 2.87 2.72
CA ARG A 270 5.01 3.52 2.73
C ARG A 270 4.04 3.02 1.68
N SER A 271 4.57 2.33 0.67
CA SER A 271 3.80 1.73 -0.42
C SER A 271 4.51 0.49 -0.94
N THR A 272 3.89 -0.28 -1.84
CA THR A 272 4.50 -1.44 -2.51
C THR A 272 5.57 -1.05 -3.54
N ALA A 273 5.60 0.21 -3.99
CA ALA A 273 6.49 0.67 -5.05
C ALA A 273 6.83 2.15 -4.91
N SER A 274 8.03 2.51 -5.35
CA SER A 274 8.42 3.91 -5.56
C SER A 274 7.97 4.36 -6.95
N TYR A 275 7.45 5.59 -7.05
CA TYR A 275 6.90 6.15 -8.28
C TYR A 275 7.77 7.29 -8.81
N PHE A 276 7.99 7.30 -10.12
CA PHE A 276 8.86 8.26 -10.79
C PHE A 276 8.11 8.93 -11.93
N ALA A 277 8.08 10.27 -11.89
CA ALA A 277 7.69 11.08 -13.04
C ALA A 277 8.73 10.99 -14.17
N SER A 278 8.40 11.49 -15.35
CA SER A 278 9.30 11.45 -16.50
C SER A 278 10.65 12.15 -16.20
N GLY A 279 11.73 11.37 -16.26
CA GLY A 279 13.09 11.79 -15.96
C GLY A 279 13.39 12.08 -14.47
N ASP A 280 12.48 11.75 -13.56
CA ASP A 280 12.72 11.86 -12.12
C ASP A 280 13.55 10.67 -11.62
N THR A 281 14.54 10.95 -10.77
CA THR A 281 15.46 9.94 -10.22
C THR A 281 15.29 9.76 -8.72
N ARG A 282 14.61 10.68 -8.03
CA ARG A 282 14.35 10.57 -6.59
C ARG A 282 13.07 9.77 -6.31
N GLY A 283 12.04 10.01 -7.11
CA GLY A 283 10.74 9.38 -6.93
C GLY A 283 9.97 9.88 -5.70
N ILE A 284 8.80 9.31 -5.53
CA ILE A 284 7.88 9.50 -4.40
C ILE A 284 7.30 8.15 -3.97
N ASP A 285 6.77 8.07 -2.75
CA ASP A 285 6.26 6.80 -2.22
C ASP A 285 4.74 6.68 -2.44
N LEU A 286 4.00 7.79 -2.27
CA LEU A 286 2.54 7.78 -2.30
C LEU A 286 1.97 8.52 -3.51
N LEU A 287 1.05 7.87 -4.22
CA LEU A 287 0.19 8.52 -5.20
C LEU A 287 -1.15 8.93 -4.57
N PRO A 288 -1.76 10.06 -4.99
CA PRO A 288 -3.06 10.45 -4.46
C PRO A 288 -4.20 9.52 -4.88
N ASP A 289 -5.03 9.15 -3.93
CA ASP A 289 -6.29 8.46 -4.16
C ASP A 289 -7.36 9.42 -4.68
N HIS A 290 -8.42 8.83 -5.26
CA HIS A 290 -9.59 9.53 -5.81
C HIS A 290 -9.31 10.45 -7.00
N CYS A 291 -8.13 10.36 -7.62
CA CYS A 291 -7.80 11.10 -8.83
C CYS A 291 -7.27 10.22 -9.97
N PHE A 292 -7.52 8.90 -9.93
CA PHE A 292 -7.10 7.95 -10.95
C PHE A 292 -5.57 7.87 -11.16
N SER A 293 -4.75 8.11 -10.13
CA SER A 293 -3.29 8.11 -10.29
C SER A 293 -2.70 6.79 -10.81
N HIS A 294 -3.33 5.65 -10.50
CA HIS A 294 -2.91 4.35 -11.05
C HIS A 294 -3.07 4.27 -12.57
N ALA A 295 -3.94 5.06 -13.19
CA ALA A 295 -4.03 5.14 -14.65
C ALA A 295 -2.73 5.72 -15.25
N LEU A 296 -2.03 6.61 -14.53
CA LEU A 296 -0.73 7.13 -14.97
C LEU A 296 0.31 6.01 -15.07
N VAL A 297 0.28 5.08 -14.12
CA VAL A 297 1.19 3.92 -14.10
C VAL A 297 0.85 2.96 -15.22
N GLN A 298 -0.44 2.64 -15.40
CA GLN A 298 -0.91 1.74 -16.45
C GLN A 298 -0.62 2.25 -17.87
N LEU A 299 -0.71 3.57 -18.06
CA LEU A 299 -0.41 4.22 -19.35
C LEU A 299 1.10 4.46 -19.55
N GLY A 300 1.96 4.08 -18.59
CA GLY A 300 3.41 4.30 -18.65
C GLY A 300 3.84 5.77 -18.54
N VAL A 301 2.94 6.66 -18.13
CA VAL A 301 3.23 8.08 -17.89
C VAL A 301 4.06 8.26 -16.62
N VAL A 302 3.80 7.42 -15.62
CA VAL A 302 4.55 7.31 -14.38
C VAL A 302 5.14 5.91 -14.32
N ARG A 303 6.41 5.81 -13.95
CA ARG A 303 7.09 4.53 -13.75
C ARG A 303 6.93 4.11 -12.29
N ALA A 304 6.59 2.85 -12.05
CA ALA A 304 6.59 2.25 -10.72
C ALA A 304 7.76 1.26 -10.63
N GLU A 305 8.55 1.34 -9.57
CA GLU A 305 9.62 0.38 -9.28
C GLU A 305 9.35 -0.32 -7.94
N PRO A 306 9.47 -1.66 -7.87
CA PRO A 306 9.37 -2.39 -6.62
C PRO A 306 10.39 -1.88 -5.59
N ASN A 307 10.01 -1.89 -4.31
CA ASN A 307 10.94 -1.52 -3.27
C ASN A 307 12.07 -2.54 -3.13
N THR A 308 13.26 -2.05 -2.79
CA THR A 308 14.40 -2.87 -2.42
C THR A 308 14.70 -2.69 -0.93
N SER A 309 15.69 -3.43 -0.41
CA SER A 309 16.18 -3.25 0.96
C SER A 309 16.65 -1.82 1.25
N ALA A 310 16.96 -1.01 0.24
CA ALA A 310 17.30 0.40 0.39
C ALA A 310 16.13 1.30 0.81
N ALA A 311 14.88 0.84 0.67
CA ALA A 311 13.70 1.58 1.12
C ALA A 311 13.54 1.59 2.65
N TRP A 312 14.14 0.61 3.33
CA TRP A 312 14.02 0.43 4.78
C TRP A 312 14.84 1.49 5.53
N ARG A 313 14.23 2.07 6.56
CA ARG A 313 14.84 3.06 7.47
C ARG A 313 15.01 2.54 8.89
N ALA A 314 14.29 1.48 9.25
CA ALA A 314 14.45 0.77 10.52
C ALA A 314 14.95 -0.66 10.29
N ARG A 315 15.63 -1.22 11.29
CA ARG A 315 16.20 -2.57 11.22
C ARG A 315 15.11 -3.63 11.38
N PRO A 316 15.00 -4.59 10.46
CA PRO A 316 14.07 -5.70 10.61
C PRO A 316 14.54 -6.69 11.68
N ILE A 317 13.59 -7.44 12.25
CA ILE A 317 13.81 -8.35 13.37
C ILE A 317 14.92 -9.36 13.11
N TRP A 318 15.06 -9.91 11.90
CA TRP A 318 16.14 -10.86 11.62
C TRP A 318 17.54 -10.23 11.71
N THR A 319 17.68 -8.94 11.40
CA THR A 319 18.92 -8.21 11.61
C THR A 319 19.15 -7.93 13.10
N LEU A 320 18.09 -7.60 13.84
CA LEU A 320 18.16 -7.40 15.29
C LEU A 320 18.57 -8.67 16.03
N LEU A 321 17.94 -9.79 15.70
CA LEU A 321 18.20 -11.10 16.30
C LEU A 321 19.65 -11.55 16.04
N GLY A 322 20.19 -11.25 14.85
CA GLY A 322 21.60 -11.50 14.53
C GLY A 322 22.58 -10.84 15.51
N ASP A 323 22.30 -9.62 15.97
CA ASP A 323 23.15 -8.92 16.97
C ASP A 323 23.19 -9.64 18.33
N TYR A 324 22.13 -10.40 18.64
CA TYR A 324 22.04 -11.19 19.86
C TYR A 324 22.55 -12.64 19.68
N GLY A 325 23.15 -12.95 18.52
CA GLY A 325 23.66 -14.28 18.20
C GLY A 325 22.55 -15.32 17.96
N ILE A 326 21.36 -14.87 17.57
CA ILE A 326 20.22 -15.74 17.27
C ILE A 326 20.22 -16.03 15.77
N THR A 327 20.29 -17.31 15.43
CA THR A 327 20.30 -17.77 14.04
C THR A 327 18.92 -17.56 13.40
N THR A 328 18.91 -16.96 12.20
CA THR A 328 17.66 -16.59 11.52
C THR A 328 17.59 -17.11 10.09
N LEU A 329 16.41 -17.57 9.67
CA LEU A 329 16.09 -17.89 8.28
C LEU A 329 14.79 -17.20 7.87
N VAL A 330 14.85 -16.34 6.85
CA VAL A 330 13.69 -15.58 6.37
C VAL A 330 13.57 -15.75 4.86
N THR A 331 12.38 -16.11 4.40
CA THR A 331 12.07 -16.18 2.97
C THR A 331 11.06 -15.09 2.62
N ASP A 332 11.49 -14.10 1.85
CA ASP A 332 10.63 -13.08 1.24
C ASP A 332 11.18 -12.72 -0.14
N ARG A 333 10.35 -12.85 -1.18
CA ARG A 333 10.63 -12.43 -2.57
C ARG A 333 11.98 -12.85 -3.22
N PHE A 334 12.71 -13.82 -2.67
CA PHE A 334 13.88 -14.44 -3.30
C PHE A 334 13.68 -14.80 -4.79
N HIS A 335 12.47 -15.19 -5.21
CA HIS A 335 12.15 -15.53 -6.58
C HIS A 335 12.37 -14.37 -7.57
N GLN A 336 12.33 -13.12 -7.10
CA GLN A 336 12.64 -11.94 -7.92
C GLN A 336 14.12 -11.88 -8.31
N LEU A 337 15.01 -12.54 -7.55
CA LEU A 337 16.43 -12.69 -7.87
C LEU A 337 16.71 -13.87 -8.82
N LEU A 338 15.73 -14.74 -9.06
CA LEU A 338 15.90 -15.92 -9.93
C LEU A 338 15.83 -15.58 -11.43
N GLY A 339 15.34 -14.39 -11.80
CA GLY A 339 15.34 -13.91 -13.19
C GLY A 339 16.74 -13.72 -13.79
N SER A 340 17.78 -13.63 -12.94
CA SER A 340 19.19 -13.51 -13.33
C SER A 340 19.93 -14.85 -13.17
N MET A 341 19.33 -15.97 -13.59
CA MET A 341 19.80 -17.35 -13.41
C MET A 341 21.27 -17.65 -13.84
N PHE A 342 21.98 -16.71 -14.48
CA PHE A 342 23.41 -16.82 -14.81
C PHE A 342 24.36 -16.08 -13.83
N GLU A 343 23.84 -15.29 -12.90
CA GLU A 343 24.62 -14.48 -11.95
C GLU A 343 24.10 -14.70 -10.51
N LEU A 344 24.30 -15.90 -9.96
CA LEU A 344 24.20 -16.12 -8.52
C LEU A 344 25.41 -15.46 -7.84
N ASP A 345 25.37 -14.15 -7.76
CA ASP A 345 26.51 -13.30 -7.40
C ASP A 345 26.66 -13.21 -5.88
N GLY A 346 26.79 -14.33 -5.17
CA GLY A 346 27.10 -14.39 -3.72
C GLY A 346 26.07 -13.77 -2.75
N ARG A 347 25.05 -13.06 -3.27
CA ARG A 347 24.12 -12.17 -2.54
C ARG A 347 22.74 -12.79 -2.32
N ALA A 348 22.45 -13.92 -2.95
CA ALA A 348 21.12 -14.53 -2.94
C ALA A 348 20.78 -15.15 -1.57
N ALA A 349 21.73 -15.85 -0.95
CA ALA A 349 21.61 -16.39 0.40
C ALA A 349 22.86 -16.04 1.20
N TYR A 350 22.69 -15.74 2.48
CA TYR A 350 23.77 -15.54 3.43
C TYR A 350 23.59 -16.49 4.62
N PRO A 351 24.65 -17.25 5.01
CA PRO A 351 25.95 -17.33 4.34
C PRO A 351 25.86 -17.95 2.92
N PRO A 352 26.80 -17.63 2.00
CA PRO A 352 26.78 -18.09 0.60
C PRO A 352 26.76 -19.61 0.42
N GLU A 353 27.23 -20.36 1.41
CA GLU A 353 27.24 -21.82 1.46
C GLU A 353 25.85 -22.46 1.39
N LEU A 354 24.80 -21.71 1.74
CA LEU A 354 23.41 -22.18 1.70
C LEU A 354 22.75 -22.05 0.32
N GLN A 355 23.44 -21.47 -0.66
CA GLN A 355 22.91 -21.30 -2.02
C GLN A 355 22.61 -22.62 -2.75
N PRO A 356 23.41 -23.69 -2.65
CA PRO A 356 23.09 -24.97 -3.30
C PRO A 356 21.76 -25.56 -2.81
N VAL A 357 21.48 -25.53 -1.51
CA VAL A 357 20.24 -26.03 -0.90
C VAL A 357 19.02 -25.26 -1.44
N ALA A 358 19.12 -23.93 -1.49
CA ALA A 358 18.06 -23.08 -2.06
C ALA A 358 17.83 -23.35 -3.55
N ARG A 359 18.90 -23.66 -4.30
CA ARG A 359 18.82 -24.02 -5.72
C ARG A 359 18.15 -25.38 -5.91
N ASP A 360 18.51 -26.38 -5.12
CA ASP A 360 17.96 -27.74 -5.24
C ASP A 360 16.47 -27.76 -4.88
N ALA A 361 16.08 -27.01 -3.84
CA ALA A 361 14.67 -26.80 -3.51
C ALA A 361 13.90 -26.11 -4.65
N PHE A 362 14.53 -25.18 -5.38
CA PHE A 362 13.93 -24.51 -6.54
C PHE A 362 13.70 -25.50 -7.68
N VAL A 363 14.72 -26.25 -8.07
CA VAL A 363 14.62 -27.27 -9.13
C VAL A 363 13.59 -28.34 -8.78
N GLY A 364 13.55 -28.78 -7.51
CA GLY A 364 12.57 -29.72 -7.01
C GLY A 364 11.13 -29.18 -7.03
N SER A 365 10.94 -27.86 -6.94
CA SER A 365 9.63 -27.20 -7.03
C SER A 365 9.15 -26.99 -8.47
N ASP A 366 10.08 -26.84 -9.43
CA ASP A 366 9.78 -26.62 -10.85
C ASP A 366 9.24 -27.89 -11.54
N SER A 367 9.64 -29.07 -11.05
CA SER A 367 9.19 -30.37 -11.60
C SER A 367 7.71 -30.72 -11.32
N ALA A 368 7.01 -29.94 -10.49
CA ALA A 368 5.57 -30.08 -10.27
C ALA A 368 4.78 -29.32 -11.37
N SER A 369 4.65 -29.95 -12.54
CA SER A 369 3.73 -29.66 -13.68
C SER A 369 3.27 -28.20 -13.88
N ALA A 370 3.70 -27.58 -14.97
CA ALA A 370 3.35 -26.22 -15.43
C ALA A 370 1.84 -25.93 -15.66
N GLU A 371 0.94 -26.87 -15.38
CA GLU A 371 -0.51 -26.76 -15.66
C GLU A 371 -1.38 -26.58 -14.41
N VAL A 372 -0.86 -26.82 -13.20
CA VAL A 372 -1.67 -26.83 -11.96
C VAL A 372 -0.91 -26.18 -10.80
N LEU A 373 -1.49 -25.13 -10.22
CA LEU A 373 -0.97 -24.47 -9.01
C LEU A 373 -1.15 -25.35 -7.76
N PRO A 374 -0.44 -25.08 -6.64
CA PRO A 374 -0.62 -25.79 -5.37
C PRO A 374 -2.09 -26.04 -5.02
N ALA A 375 -2.37 -27.21 -4.43
CA ALA A 375 -3.73 -27.63 -4.07
C ALA A 375 -4.67 -27.86 -5.27
N GLY A 376 -4.14 -28.16 -6.47
CA GLY A 376 -4.98 -28.51 -7.62
C GLY A 376 -5.69 -27.30 -8.24
N ILE A 377 -5.12 -26.10 -8.11
CA ILE A 377 -5.78 -24.87 -8.53
C ILE A 377 -5.65 -24.70 -10.05
N PRO A 378 -6.78 -24.52 -10.77
CA PRO A 378 -6.76 -24.33 -12.22
C PRO A 378 -6.14 -22.98 -12.57
N ILE A 379 -5.25 -22.97 -13.56
CA ILE A 379 -4.75 -21.73 -14.17
C ILE A 379 -5.90 -21.09 -14.94
N VAL A 380 -6.34 -19.89 -14.53
CA VAL A 380 -7.31 -19.10 -15.29
C VAL A 380 -6.57 -18.38 -16.41
N THR A 381 -7.12 -18.39 -17.63
CA THR A 381 -6.54 -17.72 -18.79
C THR A 381 -7.30 -16.42 -19.12
N PRO A 382 -6.60 -15.29 -19.33
CA PRO A 382 -5.15 -15.11 -19.14
C PRO A 382 -4.77 -15.19 -17.65
N PRO A 383 -3.57 -15.72 -17.30
CA PRO A 383 -3.13 -15.73 -15.91
C PRO A 383 -3.09 -14.29 -15.39
N ALA A 384 -3.68 -14.06 -14.22
CA ALA A 384 -3.45 -12.78 -13.56
C ALA A 384 -1.95 -12.62 -13.27
N PRO A 385 -1.43 -11.38 -13.19
CA PRO A 385 -0.01 -11.12 -13.01
C PRO A 385 0.62 -11.91 -11.85
N ASP A 386 -0.16 -12.17 -10.79
CA ASP A 386 0.32 -12.75 -9.52
C ASP A 386 0.07 -14.26 -9.38
N VAL A 387 -0.36 -14.97 -10.45
CA VAL A 387 -0.58 -16.44 -10.44
C VAL A 387 0.69 -17.21 -10.04
N GLY A 388 1.88 -16.62 -10.20
CA GLY A 388 3.15 -17.18 -9.74
C GLY A 388 3.30 -17.27 -8.21
N ALA A 389 2.60 -16.44 -7.43
CA ALA A 389 2.76 -16.38 -5.97
C ALA A 389 2.48 -17.72 -5.27
N ALA A 390 1.38 -18.38 -5.64
CA ALA A 390 1.06 -19.70 -5.09
C ALA A 390 2.15 -20.74 -5.41
N ARG A 391 2.76 -20.69 -6.60
CA ARG A 391 3.89 -21.56 -6.94
C ARG A 391 5.11 -21.26 -6.07
N TRP A 392 5.36 -20.00 -5.77
CA TRP A 392 6.46 -19.59 -4.90
C TRP A 392 6.30 -20.07 -3.46
N ASP A 393 5.08 -20.11 -2.94
CA ASP A 393 4.80 -20.62 -1.59
C ASP A 393 5.27 -22.07 -1.39
N GLN A 394 5.05 -22.94 -2.39
CA GLN A 394 5.56 -24.32 -2.33
C GLN A 394 7.09 -24.39 -2.35
N PHE A 395 7.71 -23.60 -3.22
CA PHE A 395 9.16 -23.50 -3.29
C PHE A 395 9.73 -23.05 -1.93
N TYR A 396 9.18 -21.98 -1.36
CA TYR A 396 9.65 -21.43 -0.09
C TYR A 396 9.42 -22.38 1.09
N SER A 397 8.27 -23.05 1.15
CA SER A 397 8.01 -24.08 2.16
C SER A 397 9.02 -25.23 2.10
N ARG A 398 9.37 -25.71 0.90
CA ARG A 398 10.37 -26.77 0.73
C ARG A 398 11.77 -26.27 1.09
N ALA A 399 12.19 -25.15 0.52
CA ALA A 399 13.49 -24.56 0.79
C ALA A 399 13.69 -24.30 2.30
N MET A 400 12.68 -23.76 2.97
CA MET A 400 12.70 -23.52 4.42
C MET A 400 12.87 -24.83 5.21
N ARG A 401 12.17 -25.90 4.82
CA ARG A 401 12.30 -27.20 5.49
C ARG A 401 13.68 -27.80 5.30
N ASP A 402 14.19 -27.82 4.07
CA ASP A 402 15.47 -28.42 3.73
C ASP A 402 16.62 -27.67 4.40
N LEU A 403 16.60 -26.33 4.34
CA LEU A 403 17.58 -25.48 5.02
C LEU A 403 17.57 -25.65 6.54
N ASN A 404 16.38 -25.79 7.15
CA ASN A 404 16.27 -25.93 8.60
C ASN A 404 16.67 -27.34 9.09
N VAL A 405 16.69 -28.34 8.21
CA VAL A 405 17.27 -29.67 8.50
C VAL A 405 18.79 -29.59 8.47
N GLU A 406 19.38 -28.92 7.47
CA GLU A 406 20.83 -28.78 7.35
C GLU A 406 21.42 -27.83 8.40
N ARG A 407 20.73 -26.73 8.69
CA ARG A 407 21.13 -25.68 9.63
C ARG A 407 19.92 -25.25 10.46
N PRO A 408 19.63 -25.96 11.56
CA PRO A 408 18.56 -25.58 12.47
C PRO A 408 18.73 -24.14 12.97
N VAL A 409 17.70 -23.32 12.77
CA VAL A 409 17.69 -21.93 13.22
C VAL A 409 16.79 -21.73 14.44
N GLN A 410 17.09 -20.70 15.22
CA GLN A 410 16.26 -20.29 16.36
C GLN A 410 15.07 -19.42 15.94
N PHE A 411 15.18 -18.68 14.84
CA PHE A 411 14.08 -17.89 14.29
C PHE A 411 13.88 -18.22 12.81
N SER A 412 12.69 -18.66 12.43
CA SER A 412 12.30 -18.83 11.04
C SER A 412 11.05 -18.02 10.71
N ALA A 413 11.05 -17.35 9.57
CA ALA A 413 9.90 -16.62 9.06
C ALA A 413 9.64 -16.97 7.59
N LEU A 414 8.44 -17.49 7.32
CA LEU A 414 7.99 -17.93 6.01
C LEU A 414 6.71 -17.20 5.62
N ARG A 415 6.75 -16.49 4.49
CA ARG A 415 5.61 -15.77 3.94
C ARG A 415 4.93 -16.54 2.82
N TYR A 416 3.61 -16.62 2.91
CA TYR A 416 2.71 -17.22 1.93
C TYR A 416 1.88 -16.12 1.27
N GLU A 417 2.17 -15.86 0.00
CA GLU A 417 1.49 -14.83 -0.81
C GLU A 417 0.27 -15.40 -1.56
N GLY A 418 0.18 -16.73 -1.72
CA GLY A 418 -0.80 -17.33 -2.62
C GLY A 418 -2.25 -17.17 -2.18
N LEU A 419 -2.55 -17.01 -0.88
CA LEU A 419 -3.91 -16.74 -0.42
C LEU A 419 -4.44 -15.40 -0.93
N ASP A 420 -3.57 -14.40 -1.05
CA ASP A 420 -3.90 -13.08 -1.59
C ASP A 420 -4.24 -13.17 -3.09
N THR A 421 -3.36 -13.82 -3.88
CA THR A 421 -3.61 -14.09 -5.31
C THR A 421 -4.92 -14.85 -5.53
N VAL A 422 -5.12 -15.93 -4.77
CA VAL A 422 -6.31 -16.78 -4.89
C VAL A 422 -7.55 -16.01 -4.43
N GLY A 423 -7.45 -15.22 -3.37
CA GLY A 423 -8.52 -14.35 -2.87
C GLY A 423 -8.94 -13.29 -3.90
N HIS A 424 -7.97 -12.63 -4.54
CA HIS A 424 -8.26 -11.67 -5.60
C HIS A 424 -9.06 -12.30 -6.75
N GLN A 425 -8.69 -13.50 -7.20
CA GLN A 425 -9.30 -14.11 -8.39
C GLN A 425 -10.61 -14.86 -8.08
N PHE A 426 -10.63 -15.62 -6.99
CA PHE A 426 -11.63 -16.67 -6.78
C PHE A 426 -12.66 -16.38 -5.69
N LEU A 427 -12.56 -15.27 -4.96
CA LEU A 427 -13.49 -14.95 -3.86
C LEU A 427 -14.96 -14.95 -4.31
N ARG A 428 -15.26 -14.48 -5.54
CA ARG A 428 -16.62 -14.53 -6.10
C ARG A 428 -17.23 -15.94 -6.17
N TYR A 429 -16.41 -16.97 -6.37
CA TYR A 429 -16.91 -18.34 -6.52
C TYR A 429 -17.13 -18.99 -5.15
N ALA A 430 -16.32 -18.61 -4.16
CA ALA A 430 -16.48 -19.03 -2.78
C ALA A 430 -17.63 -18.29 -2.07
N GLN A 431 -17.91 -17.05 -2.46
CA GLN A 431 -18.96 -16.18 -1.90
C GLN A 431 -19.79 -15.50 -3.01
N PRO A 432 -20.59 -16.24 -3.80
CA PRO A 432 -21.31 -15.69 -4.96
C PRO A 432 -22.38 -14.66 -4.57
N ARG A 433 -22.96 -14.76 -3.37
CA ARG A 433 -24.01 -13.85 -2.91
C ARG A 433 -23.57 -12.39 -2.82
N SER A 434 -22.28 -12.11 -2.66
CA SER A 434 -21.75 -10.75 -2.48
C SER A 434 -21.25 -10.08 -3.77
N LEU A 435 -21.07 -10.82 -4.87
CA LEU A 435 -20.33 -10.33 -6.05
C LEU A 435 -21.03 -10.55 -7.42
N GLY A 436 -22.28 -11.02 -7.41
CA GLY A 436 -23.11 -11.18 -8.61
C GLY A 436 -23.32 -12.63 -9.05
N ALA A 437 -24.11 -12.83 -10.12
CA ALA A 437 -24.42 -14.16 -10.63
C ALA A 437 -23.19 -14.80 -11.29
N VAL A 438 -22.83 -15.98 -10.79
CA VAL A 438 -21.78 -16.86 -11.34
C VAL A 438 -22.48 -18.01 -12.05
N SER A 439 -21.94 -18.49 -13.18
CA SER A 439 -22.50 -19.65 -13.86
C SER A 439 -22.43 -20.89 -12.95
N GLU A 440 -23.40 -21.80 -13.07
CA GLU A 440 -23.40 -23.02 -12.25
C GLU A 440 -22.17 -23.89 -12.53
N GLU A 441 -21.71 -23.91 -13.78
CA GLU A 441 -20.49 -24.59 -14.21
C GLU A 441 -19.24 -24.02 -13.53
N ASP A 442 -19.06 -22.68 -13.55
CA ASP A 442 -17.93 -22.03 -12.89
C ASP A 442 -17.99 -22.18 -11.38
N ARG A 443 -19.20 -22.15 -10.79
CA ARG A 443 -19.39 -22.36 -9.36
C ARG A 443 -18.92 -23.75 -8.93
N GLN A 444 -19.27 -24.79 -9.69
CA GLN A 444 -18.83 -26.15 -9.39
C GLN A 444 -17.31 -26.33 -9.60
N ARG A 445 -16.77 -25.75 -10.67
CA ARG A 445 -15.34 -25.89 -11.02
C ARG A 445 -14.41 -25.07 -10.12
N LEU A 446 -14.77 -23.82 -9.85
CA LEU A 446 -13.90 -22.81 -9.22
C LEU A 446 -14.26 -22.50 -7.77
N GLY A 447 -15.48 -22.82 -7.32
CA GLY A 447 -15.93 -22.60 -5.95
C GLY A 447 -15.00 -23.23 -4.88
N PRO A 448 -14.56 -24.49 -5.05
CA PRO A 448 -13.68 -25.13 -4.07
C PRO A 448 -12.23 -24.60 -4.05
N THR A 449 -11.83 -23.75 -5.00
CA THR A 449 -10.43 -23.30 -5.16
C THR A 449 -9.88 -22.62 -3.91
N LEU A 450 -10.65 -21.70 -3.31
CA LEU A 450 -10.23 -20.99 -2.11
C LEU A 450 -10.16 -21.94 -0.90
N ASP A 451 -11.15 -22.83 -0.74
CA ASP A 451 -11.15 -23.86 0.32
C ASP A 451 -9.93 -24.80 0.20
N ARG A 452 -9.58 -25.22 -1.02
CA ARG A 452 -8.39 -26.07 -1.27
C ARG A 452 -7.10 -25.38 -0.85
N TYR A 453 -6.97 -24.08 -1.13
CA TYR A 453 -5.77 -23.34 -0.76
C TYR A 453 -5.66 -23.11 0.75
N TYR A 454 -6.77 -22.80 1.43
CA TYR A 454 -6.79 -22.79 2.90
C TYR A 454 -6.43 -24.15 3.49
N GLY A 455 -6.87 -25.25 2.87
CA GLY A 455 -6.46 -26.61 3.25
C GLY A 455 -4.96 -26.88 3.08
N TYR A 456 -4.33 -26.32 2.04
CA TYR A 456 -2.86 -26.36 1.88
C TYR A 456 -2.16 -25.62 3.03
N ILE A 457 -2.57 -24.39 3.34
CA ILE A 457 -2.02 -23.63 4.47
C ILE A 457 -2.25 -24.33 5.81
N ASP A 458 -3.43 -24.92 6.02
CA ASP A 458 -3.72 -25.72 7.21
C ASP A 458 -2.75 -26.91 7.36
N GLY A 459 -2.41 -27.58 6.26
CA GLY A 459 -1.38 -28.63 6.23
C GLY A 459 0.01 -28.11 6.58
N GLU A 460 0.39 -26.92 6.10
CA GLU A 460 1.67 -26.28 6.45
C GLU A 460 1.72 -25.91 7.95
N ILE A 461 0.61 -25.45 8.52
CA ILE A 461 0.47 -25.21 9.97
C ILE A 461 0.62 -26.52 10.75
N GLY A 462 -0.02 -27.60 10.30
CA GLY A 462 0.12 -28.93 10.91
C GLY A 462 1.58 -29.40 10.92
N ALA A 463 2.27 -29.24 9.79
CA ALA A 463 3.69 -29.58 9.67
C ALA A 463 4.59 -28.72 10.57
N ALA A 464 4.22 -27.47 10.85
CA ALA A 464 4.92 -26.64 11.83
C ALA A 464 4.65 -27.11 13.26
N LEU A 465 3.39 -27.40 13.61
CA LEU A 465 2.98 -27.91 14.92
C LEU A 465 3.70 -29.21 15.29
N ASP A 466 3.85 -30.14 14.35
CA ASP A 466 4.51 -31.44 14.57
C ASP A 466 6.01 -31.31 14.89
N ARG A 467 6.64 -30.19 14.57
CA ARG A 467 8.06 -29.93 14.79
C ARG A 467 8.35 -29.10 16.04
N LEU A 468 7.32 -28.60 16.74
CA LEU A 468 7.51 -27.76 17.94
C LEU A 468 7.99 -28.60 19.12
N GLY A 469 9.07 -28.15 19.75
CA GLY A 469 9.54 -28.63 21.04
C GLY A 469 8.81 -27.93 22.20
N ALA A 470 9.02 -28.43 23.43
CA ALA A 470 8.35 -27.93 24.63
C ALA A 470 8.63 -26.45 24.95
N GLY A 471 9.73 -25.88 24.44
CA GLY A 471 10.11 -24.48 24.64
C GLY A 471 9.81 -23.57 23.46
N ASP A 472 9.25 -24.09 22.37
CA ASP A 472 9.11 -23.35 21.12
C ASP A 472 7.80 -22.57 21.03
N LEU A 473 7.77 -21.64 20.09
CA LEU A 473 6.62 -20.80 19.76
C LEU A 473 6.33 -20.87 18.26
N LEU A 474 5.09 -21.20 17.92
CA LEU A 474 4.53 -20.99 16.59
C LEU A 474 3.66 -19.73 16.62
N LEU A 475 3.91 -18.83 15.68
CA LEU A 475 3.06 -17.69 15.36
C LEU A 475 2.54 -17.85 13.93
N VAL A 476 1.22 -17.84 13.77
CA VAL A 476 0.55 -17.74 12.47
C VAL A 476 -0.07 -16.36 12.39
N VAL A 477 0.51 -15.49 11.56
CA VAL A 477 0.14 -14.08 11.46
C VAL A 477 -0.42 -13.82 10.08
N SER A 478 -1.60 -13.22 10.02
CA SER A 478 -2.08 -12.58 8.81
C SER A 478 -2.05 -11.08 8.96
N GLY A 479 -1.40 -10.39 8.01
CA GLY A 479 -1.29 -8.93 8.03
C GLY A 479 -2.60 -8.21 7.70
N PHE A 480 -3.49 -8.86 6.95
CA PHE A 480 -4.76 -8.32 6.48
C PHE A 480 -5.64 -9.43 5.88
N GLY A 481 -6.95 -9.21 5.93
CA GLY A 481 -7.92 -10.09 5.28
C GLY A 481 -8.16 -9.78 3.80
N MET A 482 -9.20 -10.41 3.26
CA MET A 482 -9.68 -10.22 1.89
C MET A 482 -11.18 -9.97 1.90
N GLN A 483 -11.66 -9.03 1.07
CA GLN A 483 -13.08 -8.73 0.96
C GLN A 483 -13.53 -8.56 -0.50
N PRO A 484 -14.83 -8.65 -0.79
CA PRO A 484 -15.39 -8.31 -2.09
C PRO A 484 -15.01 -6.90 -2.59
N ILE A 485 -14.69 -6.78 -3.88
CA ILE A 485 -14.53 -5.47 -4.53
C ILE A 485 -15.88 -4.73 -4.58
N ASP A 486 -15.83 -3.41 -4.34
CA ASP A 486 -16.99 -2.54 -4.49
C ASP A 486 -17.58 -2.60 -5.92
N PRO A 487 -18.91 -2.74 -6.08
CA PRO A 487 -19.54 -2.90 -7.40
C PRO A 487 -19.23 -1.78 -8.39
N VAL A 488 -19.09 -0.52 -7.92
CA VAL A 488 -18.77 0.63 -8.78
C VAL A 488 -17.31 0.56 -9.22
N LYS A 489 -16.39 0.27 -8.30
CA LYS A 489 -14.97 0.05 -8.66
C LYS A 489 -14.84 -1.08 -9.68
N HIS A 490 -15.53 -2.19 -9.46
CA HIS A 490 -15.51 -3.36 -10.36
C HIS A 490 -16.04 -3.03 -11.76
N ALA A 491 -17.14 -2.26 -11.86
CA ALA A 491 -17.69 -1.82 -13.15
C ALA A 491 -16.72 -0.90 -13.92
N ILE A 492 -16.05 0.02 -13.22
CA ILE A 492 -15.03 0.90 -13.82
C ILE A 492 -13.84 0.08 -14.32
N SER A 493 -13.35 -0.87 -13.54
CA SER A 493 -12.25 -1.76 -13.95
C SER A 493 -12.58 -2.53 -15.24
N ARG A 494 -13.81 -3.04 -15.37
CA ARG A 494 -14.29 -3.70 -16.60
C ARG A 494 -14.34 -2.74 -17.79
N LEU A 495 -14.84 -1.52 -17.60
CA LEU A 495 -14.86 -0.49 -18.64
C LEU A 495 -13.44 -0.17 -19.13
N LEU A 496 -12.47 -0.15 -18.21
CA LEU A 496 -11.05 0.09 -18.49
C LEU A 496 -10.30 -1.17 -18.96
N ARG A 497 -10.99 -2.30 -19.19
CA ARG A 497 -10.40 -3.60 -19.58
C ARG A 497 -9.28 -4.07 -18.64
N GLN A 498 -9.41 -3.78 -17.35
CA GLN A 498 -8.50 -4.26 -16.30
C GLN A 498 -8.80 -5.74 -15.96
N PRO A 499 -7.86 -6.45 -15.31
CA PRO A 499 -8.12 -7.80 -14.80
C PRO A 499 -9.40 -7.84 -13.96
N ASP A 500 -10.27 -8.82 -14.22
CA ASP A 500 -11.54 -8.98 -13.52
C ASP A 500 -11.27 -9.60 -12.14
N LEU A 501 -10.84 -8.78 -11.19
CA LEU A 501 -10.60 -9.19 -9.81
C LEU A 501 -11.92 -9.18 -9.03
N SER A 502 -12.06 -10.12 -8.10
CA SER A 502 -13.23 -10.28 -7.23
C SER A 502 -12.98 -9.91 -5.77
N GLY A 503 -11.76 -10.14 -5.29
CA GLY A 503 -11.31 -9.77 -3.96
C GLY A 503 -10.46 -8.50 -3.98
N THR A 504 -10.41 -7.79 -2.86
CA THR A 504 -9.46 -6.71 -2.57
C THR A 504 -9.09 -6.70 -1.10
N HIS A 505 -7.84 -6.35 -0.81
CA HIS A 505 -7.38 -6.10 0.56
C HIS A 505 -7.43 -4.61 0.96
N ASP A 506 -7.64 -3.67 0.02
CA ASP A 506 -7.57 -2.20 0.22
C ASP A 506 -8.29 -1.69 1.49
N ARG A 507 -9.49 -2.22 1.74
CA ARG A 507 -10.30 -1.92 2.94
C ARG A 507 -10.79 -3.16 3.67
N ALA A 508 -10.14 -4.30 3.44
CA ALA A 508 -10.51 -5.58 4.02
C ALA A 508 -10.51 -5.57 5.56
N PRO A 509 -11.08 -6.61 6.18
CA PRO A 509 -10.94 -6.84 7.62
C PRO A 509 -9.49 -6.79 8.07
N ASP A 510 -9.34 -6.45 9.35
CA ASP A 510 -8.05 -6.47 10.04
C ASP A 510 -7.44 -7.89 10.01
N GLY A 511 -6.13 -7.95 10.21
CA GLY A 511 -5.38 -9.19 10.29
C GLY A 511 -5.61 -9.94 11.60
N PHE A 512 -4.84 -11.00 11.82
CA PHE A 512 -4.87 -11.77 13.06
C PHE A 512 -3.51 -12.36 13.40
N MET A 513 -3.34 -12.76 14.65
CA MET A 513 -2.22 -13.59 15.12
C MET A 513 -2.75 -14.74 15.96
N LEU A 514 -2.38 -15.95 15.58
CA LEU A 514 -2.56 -17.15 16.37
C LEU A 514 -1.21 -17.57 16.93
N ALA A 515 -1.15 -17.84 18.24
CA ALA A 515 0.07 -18.28 18.91
C ALA A 515 -0.14 -19.66 19.53
N PHE A 516 0.87 -20.52 19.44
CA PHE A 516 0.84 -21.86 20.03
C PHE A 516 2.20 -22.26 20.57
N GLY A 517 2.21 -22.84 21.77
CA GLY A 517 3.41 -23.26 22.49
C GLY A 517 3.11 -23.48 23.97
N ALA A 518 3.99 -24.19 24.69
CA ALA A 518 3.71 -24.54 26.10
C ALA A 518 3.59 -23.31 27.03
N SER A 519 4.28 -22.22 26.69
CA SER A 519 4.23 -20.95 27.42
C SER A 519 3.04 -20.07 27.06
N VAL A 520 2.29 -20.41 26.00
CA VAL A 520 1.13 -19.61 25.55
C VAL A 520 -0.05 -19.79 26.51
N ALA A 521 -0.74 -18.70 26.79
CA ALA A 521 -1.99 -18.66 27.53
C ALA A 521 -3.16 -18.83 26.55
N PRO A 522 -3.86 -19.98 26.52
CA PRO A 522 -4.90 -20.21 25.52
C PRO A 522 -6.09 -19.26 25.65
N GLY A 523 -6.76 -19.02 24.54
CA GLY A 523 -7.99 -18.21 24.48
C GLY A 523 -7.88 -16.98 23.59
N ARG A 524 -8.96 -16.20 23.56
CA ARG A 524 -9.02 -14.94 22.81
C ARG A 524 -8.52 -13.78 23.67
N HIS A 525 -7.57 -13.03 23.16
CA HIS A 525 -6.93 -11.91 23.84
C HIS A 525 -7.37 -10.57 23.26
N GLN A 526 -6.98 -9.48 23.92
CA GLN A 526 -7.34 -8.14 23.47
C GLN A 526 -6.82 -7.85 22.05
N ARG A 527 -7.56 -7.07 21.28
CA ARG A 527 -7.11 -6.60 19.97
C ARG A 527 -5.76 -5.88 20.07
N GLY A 528 -4.83 -6.23 19.19
CA GLY A 528 -3.53 -5.58 19.03
C GLY A 528 -3.42 -4.82 17.71
N SER A 529 -2.19 -4.45 17.36
CA SER A 529 -1.82 -3.93 16.05
C SER A 529 -0.72 -4.77 15.42
N ILE A 530 -0.63 -4.72 14.09
CA ILE A 530 0.37 -5.46 13.33
C ILE A 530 1.84 -5.14 13.73
N VAL A 531 2.07 -3.95 14.30
CA VAL A 531 3.37 -3.55 14.86
C VAL A 531 3.73 -4.27 16.16
N ASP A 532 2.78 -4.93 16.83
CA ASP A 532 3.02 -5.63 18.10
C ASP A 532 3.78 -6.96 17.93
N VAL A 533 3.85 -7.49 16.69
CA VAL A 533 4.44 -8.82 16.41
C VAL A 533 5.92 -8.87 16.78
N THR A 534 6.73 -7.92 16.30
CA THR A 534 8.18 -7.90 16.60
C THR A 534 8.47 -7.73 18.10
N PRO A 535 7.90 -6.74 18.81
CA PRO A 535 8.06 -6.61 20.27
C PRO A 535 7.65 -7.87 21.03
N THR A 536 6.60 -8.57 20.59
CA THR A 536 6.13 -9.82 21.19
C THR A 536 7.16 -10.95 21.02
N ILE A 537 7.78 -11.07 19.85
CA ILE A 537 8.85 -12.05 19.60
C ILE A 537 10.09 -11.73 20.44
N LEU A 538 10.49 -10.45 20.52
CA LEU A 538 11.60 -10.03 21.36
C LEU A 538 11.35 -10.38 22.83
N TYR A 539 10.15 -10.10 23.34
CA TYR A 539 9.74 -10.47 24.69
C TYR A 539 9.81 -11.99 24.92
N PHE A 540 9.30 -12.79 23.99
CA PHE A 540 9.35 -14.25 24.10
C PHE A 540 10.79 -14.79 24.20
N LEU A 541 11.71 -14.20 23.42
CA LEU A 541 13.13 -14.54 23.40
C LEU A 541 13.92 -13.93 24.58
N GLY A 542 13.28 -13.14 25.45
CA GLY A 542 13.93 -12.48 26.59
C GLY A 542 14.83 -11.31 26.19
N LEU A 543 14.59 -10.72 25.02
CA LEU A 543 15.35 -9.57 24.50
C LEU A 543 14.66 -8.25 24.84
N PRO A 544 15.43 -7.15 24.98
CA PRO A 544 14.86 -5.84 25.28
C PRO A 544 14.07 -5.27 24.11
N ILE A 545 13.01 -4.52 24.43
CA ILE A 545 12.16 -3.83 23.46
C ILE A 545 12.67 -2.39 23.28
N GLY A 546 12.76 -1.92 22.03
CA GLY A 546 13.11 -0.54 21.73
C GLY A 546 11.97 0.41 22.11
N ARG A 547 12.25 1.50 22.83
CA ARG A 547 11.24 2.53 23.16
C ARG A 547 10.80 3.36 21.95
N ASP A 548 11.52 3.27 20.85
CA ASP A 548 11.23 3.88 19.57
C ASP A 548 10.28 3.05 18.70
N MET A 549 10.09 1.76 19.01
CA MET A 549 9.06 0.92 18.38
C MET A 549 7.66 1.47 18.68
N ASP A 550 6.76 1.33 17.72
CA ASP A 550 5.35 1.74 17.88
C ASP A 550 4.50 0.64 18.53
N GLY A 551 4.88 -0.62 18.33
CA GLY A 551 4.18 -1.77 18.89
C GLY A 551 4.54 -2.08 20.34
N TYR A 552 3.65 -2.83 20.99
CA TYR A 552 3.82 -3.30 22.37
C TYR A 552 4.05 -4.80 22.41
N ALA A 553 4.87 -5.28 23.35
CA ALA A 553 4.95 -6.71 23.60
C ALA A 553 3.65 -7.21 24.20
N ARG A 554 3.00 -8.16 23.51
CA ARG A 554 1.81 -8.85 23.98
C ARG A 554 2.17 -9.90 25.01
N ALA A 555 2.63 -9.45 26.18
CA ALA A 555 2.97 -10.32 27.31
C ALA A 555 1.75 -11.11 27.82
N ASP A 556 0.54 -10.58 27.60
CA ASP A 556 -0.74 -11.23 27.90
C ASP A 556 -0.96 -12.54 27.11
N LEU A 557 -0.29 -12.73 25.97
CA LEU A 557 -0.30 -13.99 25.23
C LEU A 557 0.35 -15.16 25.96
N PHE A 558 1.19 -14.87 26.96
CA PHE A 558 1.98 -15.87 27.64
C PHE A 558 1.49 -16.05 29.06
N ARG A 559 1.61 -17.28 29.56
CA ARG A 559 1.40 -17.56 30.98
C ARG A 559 2.38 -16.73 31.79
N PHE A 560 1.88 -16.09 32.85
CA PHE A 560 2.71 -15.26 33.72
C PHE A 560 3.92 -16.06 34.23
N SER A 561 5.11 -15.49 34.06
CA SER A 561 6.35 -16.01 34.62
C SER A 561 7.16 -14.85 35.22
N PRO A 562 7.50 -14.90 36.53
CA PRO A 562 8.32 -13.87 37.16
C PRO A 562 9.76 -13.84 36.62
N GLU A 563 10.20 -14.88 35.91
CA GLU A 563 11.54 -15.01 35.34
C GLU A 563 11.72 -14.27 34.00
N ARG A 564 10.65 -13.71 33.43
CA ARG A 564 10.68 -13.00 32.13
C ARG A 564 10.16 -11.56 32.26
N PRO A 565 10.90 -10.65 32.90
CA PRO A 565 10.49 -9.25 32.97
C PRO A 565 10.57 -8.58 31.60
N ILE A 566 9.63 -7.67 31.31
CA ILE A 566 9.72 -6.81 30.15
C ILE A 566 10.88 -5.83 30.36
N THR A 567 11.86 -5.86 29.47
CA THR A 567 13.01 -4.95 29.49
C THR A 567 12.96 -3.99 28.31
N PHE A 568 13.42 -2.76 28.53
CA PHE A 568 13.40 -1.70 27.50
C PHE A 568 14.79 -1.10 27.30
N ILE A 569 15.11 -0.78 26.05
CA ILE A 569 16.26 0.04 25.67
C ILE A 569 15.79 1.27 24.89
N PRO A 570 16.60 2.33 24.75
CA PRO A 570 16.18 3.51 23.99
C PRO A 570 15.83 3.21 22.52
N SER A 571 16.66 2.43 21.83
CA SER A 571 16.49 2.06 20.42
C SER A 571 17.46 0.94 20.04
N HIS A 572 17.07 0.11 19.07
CA HIS A 572 17.93 -0.88 18.42
C HIS A 572 18.64 -0.35 17.14
N GLU A 573 18.36 0.89 16.74
CA GLU A 573 18.84 1.52 15.48
C GLU A 573 20.27 2.08 15.57
N ARG A 574 21.12 1.54 16.45
CA ARG A 574 22.47 2.06 16.75
C ARG A 574 23.51 1.73 15.69
#